data_AF-A0A5P9CKR1-F1
#
_entry.id   AF-A0A5P9CKR1-F1
#
_cell.length_a   1.000
_cell.length_b   1.000
_cell.length_c   1.000
_cell.angle_alpha   90.00
_cell.angle_beta   90.00
_cell.angle_gamma   90.00
#
_symmetry.space_group_name_H-M   'P 1'
#
loop_
_entity.id
_entity.type
_entity.pdbx_description
1 polymer ?
#
loop_
_entity_poly.entity_id
_entity_poly.type
_entity_poly.pdbx_seq_one_letter_code
_entity_poly.pdbx_strand_id
1 'polypeptide(L)' 'MNDLNELKRWVEIVQRSAVPSNGEQLTTNEKQALAQCCRVLAQTAELIADKVAA' A
#
# COMPACT_ATOMS: atom_id res chain seq x y z
N MET A 1 12.29 -14.81 2.67
CA MET A 1 12.52 -14.11 1.39
C MET A 1 11.21 -13.62 0.72
N ASN A 2 10.03 -13.92 1.29
CA ASN A 2 8.73 -13.56 0.72
C ASN A 2 8.20 -12.22 1.27
N ASP A 3 8.42 -11.95 2.56
CA ASP A 3 7.89 -10.79 3.27
C ASP A 3 8.37 -9.44 2.71
N LEU A 4 9.67 -9.29 2.41
CA LEU A 4 10.19 -8.06 1.80
C LEU A 4 9.64 -7.82 0.39
N ASN A 5 9.40 -8.89 -0.38
CA ASN A 5 8.81 -8.79 -1.71
C ASN A 5 7.34 -8.42 -1.64
N GLU A 6 6.62 -8.94 -0.65
CA GLU A 6 5.24 -8.56 -0.35
C GLU A 6 5.14 -7.08 0.04
N LEU A 7 6.06 -6.60 0.88
CA LEU A 7 6.12 -5.18 1.24
C LEU A 7 6.38 -4.29 0.03
N LYS A 8 7.35 -4.66 -0.83
CA LYS A 8 7.62 -3.94 -2.08
C LYS A 8 6.40 -3.91 -3.01
N ARG A 9 5.69 -5.03 -3.13
CA ARG A 9 4.47 -5.11 -3.94
C ARG A 9 3.39 -4.15 -3.44
N TRP A 10 3.18 -4.07 -2.12
CA TRP A 10 2.21 -3.13 -1.56
C TRP A 10 2.62 -1.67 -1.74
N VAL A 11 3.91 -1.35 -1.65
CA VAL A 11 4.44 -0.01 -1.98
C VAL A 11 4.13 0.35 -3.43
N GLU A 12 4.38 -0.55 -4.38
CA GLU A 12 4.06 -0.33 -5.80
C GLU A 12 2.55 -0.13 -6.04
N ILE A 13 1.71 -0.91 -5.35
CA ILE A 13 0.25 -0.76 -5.42
C ILE A 13 -0.18 0.63 -4.93
N VAL A 14 0.32 1.07 -3.77
CA VAL A 14 0.01 2.39 -3.21
C VAL A 14 0.46 3.51 -4.16
N GLN A 15 1.67 3.41 -4.71
CA GLN A 15 2.18 4.40 -5.68
C GLN A 15 1.30 4.49 -6.92
N ARG A 16 0.84 3.36 -7.47
CA ARG A 16 -0.06 3.32 -8.63
C ARG A 16 -1.44 3.88 -8.28
N SER A 17 -1.99 3.52 -7.12
CA SER A 17 -3.30 4.02 -6.67
C SER A 17 -3.29 5.52 -6.32
N ALA A 18 -2.12 6.12 -6.12
CA ALA A 18 -1.98 7.55 -5.91
C ALA A 18 -2.03 8.36 -7.22
N VAL A 19 -1.98 7.70 -8.38
CA VAL A 19 -2.11 8.35 -9.69
C VAL A 19 -3.59 8.43 -10.06
N PRO A 20 -4.16 9.64 -10.25
CA PRO A 20 -5.53 9.79 -10.70
C PRO A 20 -5.74 9.21 -12.10
N SER A 21 -6.80 8.43 -12.30
CA SER A 21 -7.11 7.86 -13.61
C SER A 21 -7.47 8.93 -14.65
N ASN A 22 -7.99 10.06 -14.19
CA ASN A 22 -8.34 11.22 -15.01
C ASN A 22 -7.18 12.22 -15.21
N GLY A 23 -6.02 12.00 -14.58
CA GLY A 23 -4.86 12.88 -14.65
C GLY A 23 -4.99 14.22 -13.89
N GLU A 24 -6.10 14.48 -13.20
CA GLU A 24 -6.33 15.74 -12.47
C GLU A 24 -6.23 15.54 -10.96
N GLN A 25 -7.22 14.85 -10.38
CA GLN A 25 -7.33 14.60 -8.95
C GLN A 25 -8.01 13.27 -8.70
N LEU A 26 -7.57 12.58 -7.64
CA LEU A 26 -8.22 11.36 -7.19
C LEU A 26 -9.69 11.67 -6.85
N THR A 27 -10.59 10.92 -7.46
CA THR A 27 -12.00 10.89 -7.09
C THR A 27 -12.17 10.37 -5.66
N THR A 28 -13.35 10.56 -5.07
CA THR A 28 -13.65 10.02 -3.73
C THR A 28 -13.42 8.50 -3.65
N ASN A 29 -13.79 7.77 -4.71
CA ASN A 29 -13.62 6.33 -4.78
C ASN A 29 -12.13 5.95 -4.86
N GLU A 30 -11.35 6.65 -5.67
CA GLU A 30 -9.89 6.42 -5.75
C GLU A 30 -9.18 6.79 -4.44
N LYS A 31 -9.60 7.87 -3.76
CA LYS A 31 -9.09 8.22 -2.43
C LYS A 31 -9.40 7.13 -1.40
N GLN A 32 -10.60 6.56 -1.43
CA GLN A 32 -10.96 5.45 -0.55
C GLN A 32 -10.14 4.18 -0.86
N ALA A 33 -9.95 3.86 -2.14
CA ALA A 33 -9.12 2.75 -2.56
C ALA A 33 -7.65 2.93 -2.14
N LEU A 34 -7.09 4.13 -2.33
CA LEU A 34 -5.75 4.48 -1.88
C LEU A 34 -5.61 4.37 -0.36
N ALA A 35 -6.57 4.93 0.39
CA ALA A 35 -6.57 4.83 1.85
C ALA A 35 -6.59 3.37 2.32
N GLN A 36 -7.36 2.51 1.64
CA GLN A 36 -7.37 1.08 1.93
C GLN A 36 -6.01 0.42 1.62
N CYS A 37 -5.40 0.73 0.48
CA CYS A 37 -4.08 0.21 0.13
C CYS A 37 -3.01 0.64 1.14
N CYS A 38 -3.02 1.89 1.58
CA CYS A 38 -2.12 2.39 2.62
C CYS A 38 -2.29 1.65 3.95
N ARG A 39 -3.54 1.35 4.35
CA ARG A 39 -3.80 0.56 5.57
C ARG A 39 -3.22 -0.85 5.47
N VAL A 40 -3.42 -1.53 4.34
CA VAL A 40 -2.89 -2.88 4.15
C VAL A 40 -1.36 -2.87 4.14
N LEU A 41 -0.73 -1.91 3.46
CA LEU A 41 0.72 -1.74 3.50
C LEU A 41 1.25 -1.58 4.93
N ALA A 42 0.59 -0.74 5.74
CA ALA A 42 0.98 -0.52 7.14
C ALA A 42 0.86 -1.80 7.98
N GLN A 43 -0.26 -2.52 7.85
CA GLN A 43 -0.47 -3.79 8.56
C GLN A 43 0.56 -4.86 8.14
N THR A 44 0.87 -4.95 6.86
CA THR A 44 1.91 -5.86 6.36
C THR A 44 3.28 -5.46 6.90
N ALA A 45 3.61 -4.17 6.93
CA ALA A 45 4.88 -3.69 7.49
C ALA A 45 5.02 -4.04 8.97
N GLU A 46 3.96 -3.83 9.75
CA GLU A 46 3.91 -4.13 11.19
C GLU A 46 4.09 -5.64 11.44
N LEU A 47 3.34 -6.49 10.73
CA LEU A 47 3.47 -7.94 10.85
C LEU A 47 4.89 -8.43 10.53
N ILE A 48 5.53 -7.85 9.51
CA ILE A 48 6.90 -8.23 9.13
C ILE A 48 7.89 -7.73 10.18
N ALA A 49 7.72 -6.52 10.69
CA ALA A 49 8.55 -5.99 11.75
C ALA A 49 8.49 -6.87 13.00
N ASP A 50 7.29 -7.29 13.42
CA ASP A 50 7.09 -8.21 14.55
C ASP A 50 7.79 -9.56 14.34
N LYS A 51 7.69 -10.13 13.13
CA LYS A 51 8.39 -11.39 12.79
C LYS A 51 9.91 -11.28 12.83
N VAL A 52 10.46 -10.11 12.49
CA VAL A 52 11.92 -9.87 12.45
C VAL A 52 12.46 -9.49 13.83
N ALA A 53 11.63 -8.90 14.68
CA ALA A 53 11.99 -8.51 16.04
C ALA A 53 11.92 -9.68 17.06
N ALA A 54 11.24 -10.78 16.71
CA ALA A 54 11.12 -12.01 17.50
C ALA A 54 12.30 -12.98 17.28
#